data_AF-A0A1I7XQR9-F1
#
_entry.id   AF-A0A1I7XQR9-F1
#
_cell.length_a   1.000
_cell.length_b   1.000
_cell.length_c   1.000
_cell.angle_alpha   90.00
_cell.angle_beta   90.00
_cell.angle_gamma   90.00
#
_symmetry.space_group_name_H-M   'P 1'
#
loop_
_entity.id
_entity.type
_entity.pdbx_description
1 polymer ?
#
loop_
_entity_poly.entity_id
_entity_poly.type
_entity_poly.pdbx_seq_one_letter_code
_entity_poly.pdbx_strand_id
1 'polypeptide(L)'
;MNGAVIENLSNRKLFYILIFLLIVQIIFFLVGAWYAPVPSSSMNFEMSKCYDNSKGNNGQWFQIRPKTKRCSMIEELGSFTPSSFDLREIVFVAQMPHARFELTFFFYLSYSQCIFSFLLYLNLNDFRDNVQLEYSPWFQFLLGLLHIEVKYSEHFQYVDNALLQLEVRMGYRTKSDDFGDWHELISTNVSRTLECTISEDKKLKKNTYECNVMDLFEMGSNNYPFYLLNIRIPINQQACR
;
A
#
# COMPACT_ATOMS: atom_id res chain seq x y z
N MET A 1 -41.23 30.63 -26.66
CA MET A 1 -40.15 29.86 -26.03
C MET A 1 -39.27 29.36 -27.15
N ASN A 2 -38.03 29.84 -27.27
CA ASN A 2 -37.14 29.40 -28.34
C ASN A 2 -36.73 27.95 -28.05
N GLY A 3 -37.13 27.04 -28.94
CA GLY A 3 -36.80 25.62 -28.86
C GLY A 3 -35.29 25.38 -28.81
N ALA A 4 -34.89 24.23 -28.26
CA ALA A 4 -33.49 23.89 -28.12
C ALA A 4 -32.80 23.81 -29.50
N VAL A 5 -31.50 24.09 -29.57
CA VAL A 5 -30.72 24.12 -30.82
C VAL A 5 -30.85 22.81 -31.63
N ILE A 6 -31.06 21.68 -30.92
CA ILE A 6 -31.29 20.36 -31.51
C ILE A 6 -32.62 20.23 -32.26
N GLU A 7 -33.64 21.01 -31.93
CA GLU A 7 -34.98 20.95 -32.55
C GLU A 7 -35.03 21.70 -33.89
N ASN A 8 -34.12 22.64 -34.10
CA ASN A 8 -33.99 23.43 -35.34
C ASN A 8 -32.84 22.94 -36.26
N LEU A 9 -32.19 21.83 -35.92
CA LEU A 9 -31.06 21.29 -36.68
C LEU A 9 -31.54 20.29 -37.74
N SER A 10 -31.16 20.52 -38.99
CA SER A 10 -31.39 19.57 -40.10
C SER A 10 -30.59 18.28 -39.89
N ASN A 11 -31.20 17.12 -40.17
CA ASN A 11 -30.57 15.79 -40.06
C ASN A 11 -29.19 15.69 -40.73
N ARG A 12 -28.97 16.44 -41.82
CA ARG A 12 -27.68 16.48 -42.52
C ARG A 12 -26.60 17.18 -41.69
N LYS A 13 -26.93 18.28 -41.00
CA LYS A 13 -26.01 18.99 -40.11
C LYS A 13 -25.70 18.17 -38.87
N LEU A 14 -26.71 17.49 -38.33
CA LEU A 14 -26.55 16.58 -37.19
C LEU A 14 -25.57 15.43 -37.53
N PHE A 15 -25.70 14.83 -38.71
CA PHE A 15 -24.81 13.75 -39.16
C PHE A 15 -23.34 14.18 -39.25
N TYR A 16 -23.06 15.38 -39.79
CA TYR A 16 -21.68 15.90 -39.83
C TYR A 16 -21.09 16.12 -38.43
N ILE A 17 -21.88 16.65 -37.49
CA ILE A 17 -21.45 16.84 -36.10
C ILE A 17 -21.16 15.48 -35.45
N LEU A 18 -22.03 14.49 -35.66
CA LEU A 18 -21.83 13.14 -35.12
C LEU A 18 -20.57 12.47 -35.68
N ILE A 19 -20.31 12.55 -36.98
CA ILE A 19 -19.07 12.03 -37.58
C ILE A 19 -17.84 12.75 -37.01
N PHE A 20 -17.90 14.07 -36.89
CA PHE A 20 -16.79 14.84 -36.33
C PHE A 20 -16.48 14.43 -34.88
N LEU A 21 -17.50 14.35 -34.02
CA LEU A 21 -17.34 13.88 -32.65
C LEU A 21 -16.82 12.44 -32.60
N LEU A 22 -17.28 11.56 -33.50
CA LEU A 22 -16.80 10.19 -33.61
C LEU A 22 -15.30 10.12 -33.97
N ILE A 23 -14.84 10.95 -34.91
CA ILE A 23 -13.42 11.03 -35.28
C ILE A 23 -12.60 11.55 -34.09
N VAL A 24 -13.05 12.61 -33.41
CA VAL A 24 -12.38 13.15 -32.22
C VAL A 24 -12.28 12.09 -31.11
N GLN A 25 -13.35 11.33 -30.87
CA GLN A 25 -13.36 10.24 -29.89
C GLN A 25 -12.33 9.15 -30.22
N ILE A 26 -12.24 8.75 -31.51
CA ILE A 26 -11.24 7.76 -31.96
C ILE A 26 -9.83 8.30 -31.75
N ILE A 27 -9.58 9.58 -32.04
CA ILE A 27 -8.26 10.20 -31.82
C ILE A 27 -7.90 10.17 -30.33
N PHE A 28 -8.80 10.52 -29.43
CA PHE A 28 -8.52 10.46 -27.99
C PHE A 28 -8.25 9.04 -27.49
N PHE A 29 -8.96 8.03 -28.01
CA PHE A 29 -8.66 6.64 -27.70
C PHE A 29 -7.28 6.20 -28.19
N LEU A 30 -6.90 6.59 -29.41
CA LEU A 30 -5.57 6.27 -29.96
C LEU A 30 -4.45 6.95 -29.15
N VAL A 31 -4.65 8.20 -28.73
CA VAL A 31 -3.70 8.92 -27.88
C VAL A 31 -3.56 8.23 -26.52
N GLY A 32 -4.68 7.84 -25.90
CA GLY A 32 -4.67 7.09 -24.64
C GLY A 32 -3.97 5.73 -24.77
N ALA A 33 -4.18 5.01 -25.87
CA ALA A 33 -3.57 3.70 -26.08
C ALA A 33 -2.07 3.76 -26.39
N TRP A 34 -1.60 4.79 -27.10
CA TRP A 34 -0.21 4.85 -27.57
C TRP A 34 0.73 5.60 -26.62
N TYR A 35 0.24 6.62 -25.92
CA TYR A 35 1.08 7.53 -25.14
C TYR A 35 0.83 7.47 -23.63
N ALA A 36 -0.37 7.06 -23.18
CA ALA A 36 -0.65 7.08 -21.75
C ALA A 36 0.00 5.87 -21.06
N PRO A 37 0.82 6.08 -20.01
CA PRO A 37 1.29 4.98 -19.18
C PRO A 37 0.12 4.39 -18.37
N VAL A 38 0.36 3.23 -17.75
CA VAL A 38 -0.61 2.61 -16.84
C VAL A 38 -1.04 3.63 -15.77
N PRO A 39 -2.36 3.82 -15.54
CA PRO A 39 -2.86 4.91 -14.71
C PRO A 39 -2.49 4.79 -13.23
N SER A 40 -2.26 3.57 -12.75
CA SER A 40 -1.84 3.29 -11.37
C SER A 40 -0.88 2.12 -11.32
N SER A 41 0.00 2.13 -10.32
CA SER A 41 0.90 1.02 -10.00
C SER A 41 0.72 0.68 -8.53
N SER A 42 0.61 -0.61 -8.22
CA SER A 42 0.63 -1.13 -6.86
C SER A 42 1.96 -1.81 -6.59
N MET A 43 2.40 -1.78 -5.33
CA MET A 43 3.55 -2.57 -4.89
C MET A 43 3.24 -3.14 -3.51
N ASN A 44 3.66 -4.38 -3.30
CA ASN A 44 3.48 -5.05 -2.02
C ASN A 44 4.68 -4.78 -1.12
N PHE A 45 4.42 -4.46 0.14
CA PHE A 45 5.43 -4.24 1.16
C PHE A 45 5.26 -5.24 2.29
N GLU A 46 6.22 -6.12 2.47
CA GLU A 46 6.35 -6.87 3.70
C GLU A 46 7.04 -5.98 4.75
N MET A 47 6.34 -5.71 5.85
CA MET A 47 6.89 -4.90 6.94
C MET A 47 7.96 -5.69 7.70
N SER A 48 9.12 -5.08 7.92
CA SER A 48 10.16 -5.67 8.75
C SER A 48 9.86 -5.43 10.23
N LYS A 49 10.01 -6.48 11.04
CA LYS A 49 9.79 -6.42 12.49
C LYS A 49 11.08 -5.96 13.17
N CYS A 50 11.01 -4.89 13.95
CA CYS A 50 12.11 -4.35 14.74
C CYS A 50 11.80 -4.46 16.23
N TYR A 51 12.82 -4.73 17.04
CA TYR A 51 12.74 -4.70 18.50
C TYR A 51 13.05 -3.30 19.04
N ASP A 52 12.23 -2.83 19.99
CA ASP A 52 12.34 -1.56 20.70
C ASP A 52 12.31 -1.77 22.22
N ASN A 53 13.47 -1.65 22.87
CA ASN A 53 13.57 -1.74 24.32
C ASN A 53 12.91 -0.55 25.06
N SER A 54 12.74 0.60 24.40
CA SER A 54 12.16 1.81 25.00
C SER A 54 10.63 1.82 25.01
N LYS A 55 9.97 0.82 24.39
CA LYS A 55 8.51 0.69 24.28
C LYS A 55 7.83 1.94 23.72
N GLY A 56 8.55 2.72 22.92
CA GLY A 56 8.06 3.98 22.36
C GLY A 56 8.32 5.24 23.15
N ASN A 57 8.91 5.18 24.34
CA ASN A 57 9.13 6.37 25.17
C ASN A 57 10.18 7.32 24.58
N ASN A 58 11.13 6.81 23.80
CA ASN A 58 12.22 7.62 23.27
C ASN A 58 11.89 8.29 21.92
N GLY A 59 10.72 7.99 21.33
CA GLY A 59 10.33 8.56 20.03
C GLY A 59 11.35 8.30 18.91
N GLN A 60 12.19 7.27 19.02
CA GLN A 60 13.22 7.00 18.00
C GLN A 60 12.62 6.45 16.72
N TRP A 61 13.24 6.77 15.59
CA TRP A 61 12.90 6.19 14.30
C TRP A 61 13.62 4.86 14.12
N PHE A 62 12.91 3.91 13.54
CA PHE A 62 13.42 2.57 13.26
C PHE A 62 13.45 2.41 11.76
N GLN A 63 14.59 2.06 11.19
CA GLN A 63 14.77 1.95 9.75
C GLN A 63 15.49 0.66 9.39
N ILE A 64 15.29 0.21 8.15
CA ILE A 64 15.86 -1.04 7.65
C ILE A 64 17.16 -0.77 6.87
N ARG A 65 17.25 0.40 6.23
CA ARG A 65 18.39 0.81 5.40
C ARG A 65 18.91 2.19 5.85
N PRO A 66 20.24 2.42 5.84
CA PRO A 66 21.32 1.50 5.45
C PRO A 66 21.63 0.45 6.53
N LYS A 67 22.31 -0.66 6.16
CA LYS A 67 22.64 -1.78 7.08
C LYS A 67 23.37 -1.33 8.35
N THR A 68 24.16 -0.26 8.26
CA THR A 68 24.93 0.31 9.38
C THR A 68 24.08 0.96 10.46
N LYS A 69 22.89 1.45 10.12
CA LYS A 69 21.92 2.07 11.04
C LYS A 69 20.60 1.29 11.08
N ARG A 70 20.64 -0.01 10.77
CA ARG A 70 19.47 -0.89 10.76
C ARG A 70 19.02 -1.19 12.19
N CYS A 71 17.71 -1.27 12.39
CA CYS A 71 17.13 -1.75 13.65
C CYS A 71 17.54 -3.21 13.95
N SER A 72 17.42 -3.63 15.21
CA SER A 72 17.49 -5.04 15.60
C SER A 72 16.25 -5.77 15.08
N MET A 73 16.39 -6.49 13.97
CA MET A 73 15.27 -7.19 13.33
C MET A 73 14.91 -8.49 14.05
N ILE A 74 13.62 -8.79 14.07
CA ILE A 74 13.03 -10.02 14.59
C ILE A 74 12.63 -10.89 13.40
N GLU A 75 13.31 -12.02 13.20
CA GLU A 75 13.04 -12.92 12.07
C GLU A 75 11.68 -13.61 12.25
N GLU A 76 11.46 -14.25 13.40
CA GLU A 76 10.22 -14.94 13.73
C GLU A 76 9.57 -14.40 15.00
N LEU A 77 8.27 -14.10 14.93
CA LEU A 77 7.51 -13.66 16.10
C LEU A 77 7.32 -14.79 17.13
N GLY A 78 7.33 -16.05 16.69
CA GLY A 78 7.06 -17.20 17.56
C GLY A 78 8.19 -17.54 18.55
N SER A 79 9.44 -17.14 18.24
CA SER A 79 10.60 -17.34 19.12
C SER A 79 10.90 -16.12 19.99
N PHE A 80 10.23 -15.00 19.73
CA PHE A 80 10.40 -13.77 20.49
C PHE A 80 9.60 -13.85 21.80
N THR A 81 10.30 -13.72 22.93
CA THR A 81 9.67 -13.66 24.25
C THR A 81 9.57 -12.19 24.68
N PRO A 82 8.37 -11.58 24.62
CA PRO A 82 8.22 -10.18 24.96
C PRO A 82 8.45 -9.98 26.45
N SER A 83 9.17 -8.91 26.81
CA SER A 83 9.41 -8.60 28.24
C SER A 83 8.18 -7.99 28.91
N SER A 84 7.26 -7.43 28.10
CA SER A 84 5.99 -6.85 28.54
C SER A 84 4.80 -7.35 27.75
N PHE A 85 3.65 -7.39 28.41
CA PHE A 85 2.42 -7.91 27.84
C PHE A 85 1.88 -7.04 26.70
N ASP A 86 2.09 -5.72 26.74
CA ASP A 86 1.51 -4.78 25.77
C ASP A 86 2.10 -4.90 24.35
N LEU A 87 3.12 -5.74 24.15
CA LEU A 87 3.83 -5.96 22.87
C LEU A 87 4.34 -4.69 22.17
N ARG A 88 4.36 -3.54 22.86
CA ARG A 88 4.88 -2.24 22.37
C ARG A 88 6.37 -2.27 22.01
N GLU A 89 7.06 -3.34 22.38
CA GLU A 89 8.45 -3.63 22.03
C GLU A 89 8.62 -4.01 20.56
N ILE A 90 7.55 -4.40 19.86
CA ILE A 90 7.58 -4.76 18.45
C ILE A 90 7.13 -3.55 17.63
N VAL A 91 7.99 -3.15 16.69
CA VAL A 91 7.70 -2.09 15.73
C VAL A 91 7.75 -2.68 14.33
N PHE A 92 6.66 -2.58 13.59
CA PHE A 92 6.60 -2.92 12.19
C PHE A 92 7.05 -1.71 11.37
N VAL A 93 8.09 -1.90 10.58
CA VAL A 93 8.74 -0.83 9.81
C VAL A 93 8.58 -1.09 8.32
N ALA A 94 8.11 -0.08 7.60
CA ALA A 94 8.14 -0.03 6.15
C ALA A 94 8.87 1.22 5.69
N GLN A 95 9.93 1.04 4.90
CA GLN A 95 10.69 2.14 4.31
C GLN A 95 10.35 2.22 2.82
N MET A 96 9.76 3.34 2.43
CA MET A 96 9.29 3.58 1.07
C MET A 96 10.16 4.64 0.38
N PRO A 97 10.47 4.46 -0.92
CA PRO A 97 10.03 3.37 -1.80
C PRO A 97 10.77 2.04 -1.54
N HIS A 98 10.19 0.93 -2.00
CA HIS A 98 10.81 -0.39 -1.86
C HIS A 98 12.09 -0.48 -2.69
N ALA A 99 13.07 -1.30 -2.27
CA ALA A 99 14.29 -1.50 -3.08
C ALA A 99 14.03 -2.44 -4.27
N ARG A 100 13.07 -3.35 -4.12
CA ARG A 100 12.61 -4.22 -5.19
C ARG A 100 11.41 -3.57 -5.86
N PHE A 101 11.61 -3.00 -7.04
CA PHE A 101 10.48 -2.53 -7.85
C PHE A 101 9.99 -3.70 -8.69
N GLU A 102 8.91 -4.35 -8.25
CA GLU A 102 8.21 -5.31 -9.09
C GLU A 102 7.28 -4.53 -10.04
N LEU A 103 7.71 -4.38 -11.29
CA LEU A 103 6.89 -3.79 -12.34
C LEU A 103 5.87 -4.82 -12.82
N THR A 104 4.63 -4.68 -12.37
CA THR A 104 3.49 -5.37 -13.00
C THR A 104 2.98 -4.50 -14.13
N PHE A 105 3.28 -4.88 -15.37
CA PHE A 105 2.68 -4.23 -16.53
C PHE A 105 1.34 -4.90 -16.86
N PHE A 106 0.26 -4.11 -16.75
CA PHE A 106 -1.05 -4.50 -17.25
C PHE A 106 -1.15 -4.10 -18.72
N PHE A 107 -1.00 -5.07 -19.63
CA PHE A 107 -1.31 -4.86 -21.04
C PHE A 107 -2.77 -5.22 -21.29
N TYR A 108 -3.55 -4.25 -21.75
CA TYR A 108 -4.90 -4.45 -22.24
C TYR A 108 -4.88 -4.45 -23.77
N LEU A 109 -5.10 -5.60 -24.40
CA LEU A 109 -5.36 -5.70 -25.84
C LEU A 109 -6.88 -5.72 -26.05
N SER A 110 -7.42 -4.65 -26.63
CA SER A 110 -8.83 -4.56 -27.01
C SER A 110 -9.01 -4.91 -28.48
N TYR A 111 -9.50 -6.12 -28.78
CA TYR A 111 -10.01 -6.49 -30.11
C TYR A 111 -11.27 -7.35 -29.96
N SER A 112 -12.35 -6.96 -30.65
CA SER A 112 -13.62 -7.69 -30.77
C SER A 112 -14.14 -8.39 -29.50
N GLN A 113 -14.53 -7.61 -28.48
CA GLN A 113 -15.28 -8.07 -27.28
C GLN A 113 -14.58 -9.04 -26.32
N CYS A 114 -13.30 -9.39 -26.53
CA CYS A 114 -12.51 -10.10 -25.52
C CYS A 114 -11.48 -9.17 -24.89
N ILE A 115 -11.63 -8.84 -23.60
CA ILE A 115 -10.56 -8.22 -22.82
C ILE A 115 -9.61 -9.34 -22.43
N PHE A 116 -8.52 -9.50 -23.18
CA PHE A 116 -7.40 -10.31 -22.72
C PHE A 116 -6.55 -9.46 -21.79
N SER A 117 -6.64 -9.74 -20.49
CA SER A 117 -5.67 -9.24 -19.51
C SER A 117 -4.50 -10.20 -19.50
N PHE A 118 -3.30 -9.71 -19.85
CA PHE A 118 -2.07 -10.48 -19.71
C PHE A 118 -1.20 -9.83 -18.63
N LEU A 119 -0.86 -10.61 -17.60
CA LEU A 119 0.05 -10.19 -16.55
C LEU A 119 1.48 -10.52 -16.99
N LEU A 120 2.25 -9.50 -17.36
CA LEU A 120 3.68 -9.65 -17.59
C LEU A 120 4.42 -9.25 -16.31
N TYR A 121 5.05 -10.24 -15.66
CA TYR A 121 5.94 -10.02 -14.53
C TYR A 121 7.36 -9.77 -15.05
N LEU A 122 7.83 -8.53 -15.01
CA LEU A 122 9.25 -8.24 -15.21
C LEU A 122 9.92 -8.15 -13.84
N ASN A 123 10.62 -9.23 -13.48
CA ASN A 123 11.44 -9.24 -12.27
C ASN A 123 12.84 -8.71 -12.62
N LEU A 124 13.03 -7.38 -12.54
CA LEU A 124 14.34 -6.73 -12.66
C LEU A 124 15.12 -6.97 -11.36
N ASN A 125 15.55 -8.20 -11.12
CA ASN A 125 16.35 -8.59 -9.95
C ASN A 125 17.84 -8.24 -10.07
N ASP A 126 18.25 -7.49 -11.09
CA ASP A 126 19.66 -7.14 -11.30
C ASP A 126 19.88 -5.63 -11.35
N PHE A 127 19.56 -4.95 -10.26
CA PHE A 127 20.07 -3.58 -10.05
C PHE A 127 20.88 -3.55 -8.76
N ARG A 128 22.21 -3.50 -8.96
CA ARG A 128 23.27 -3.27 -7.96
C ARG A 128 22.78 -2.48 -6.74
N ASP A 129 23.23 -2.92 -5.56
CA ASP A 129 23.02 -2.43 -4.18
C ASP A 129 23.08 -0.90 -3.91
N ASN A 130 23.18 -0.04 -4.92
CA ASN A 130 23.36 1.40 -4.82
C ASN A 130 22.24 2.25 -5.45
N VAL A 131 21.17 1.66 -6.01
CA VAL A 131 20.04 2.47 -6.50
C VAL A 131 18.93 2.49 -5.47
N GLN A 132 18.84 3.61 -4.77
CA GLN A 132 17.70 3.97 -3.95
C GLN A 132 16.66 4.61 -4.86
N LEU A 133 15.51 3.97 -5.02
CA LEU A 133 14.38 4.57 -5.71
C LEU A 133 13.87 5.77 -4.93
N GLU A 134 13.22 6.68 -5.64
CA GLU A 134 12.67 7.91 -5.05
C GLU A 134 11.25 8.11 -5.57
N TYR A 135 10.36 8.57 -4.71
CA TYR A 135 9.06 9.05 -5.17
C TYR A 135 9.19 10.39 -5.89
N SER A 136 8.34 10.55 -6.90
CA SER A 136 8.21 11.77 -7.66
C SER A 136 7.02 12.60 -7.14
N PRO A 137 7.18 13.92 -6.99
CA PRO A 137 6.06 14.83 -6.69
C PRO A 137 4.94 14.85 -7.72
N TRP A 138 5.18 14.29 -8.91
CA TRP A 138 4.16 14.16 -9.95
C TRP A 138 3.13 13.06 -9.67
N PHE A 139 3.35 12.22 -8.65
CA PHE A 139 2.33 11.28 -8.20
C PHE A 139 1.21 12.04 -7.48
N GLN A 140 0.00 11.97 -8.07
CA GLN A 140 -1.17 12.72 -7.60
C GLN A 140 -1.66 12.25 -6.23
N PHE A 141 -1.56 10.96 -5.94
CA PHE A 141 -1.93 10.41 -4.64
C PHE A 141 -1.05 9.21 -4.28
N LEU A 142 -0.94 8.92 -2.99
CA LEU A 142 -0.33 7.71 -2.46
C LEU A 142 -1.29 7.03 -1.50
N LEU A 143 -1.71 5.80 -1.83
CA LEU A 143 -2.59 4.98 -1.01
C LEU A 143 -1.77 3.87 -0.36
N GLY A 144 -1.90 3.72 0.96
CA GLY A 144 -1.37 2.61 1.72
C GLY A 144 -2.51 1.70 2.15
N LEU A 145 -2.45 0.42 1.77
CA LEU A 145 -3.35 -0.63 2.25
C LEU A 145 -2.57 -1.53 3.22
N LEU A 146 -3.18 -1.89 4.34
CA LEU A 146 -2.64 -2.82 5.31
C LEU A 146 -3.35 -4.17 5.18
N HIS A 147 -2.57 -5.22 4.98
CA HIS A 147 -3.02 -6.60 4.98
C HIS A 147 -2.36 -7.32 6.15
N ILE A 148 -3.17 -7.85 7.07
CA ILE A 148 -2.69 -8.50 8.30
C ILE A 148 -2.83 -10.01 8.14
N GLU A 149 -1.71 -10.73 8.26
CA GLU A 149 -1.70 -12.19 8.22
C GLU A 149 -1.73 -12.76 9.64
N VAL A 150 -2.81 -13.48 9.97
CA VAL A 150 -2.97 -14.14 11.27
C VAL A 150 -2.80 -15.65 11.09
N LYS A 151 -1.94 -16.27 11.88
CA LYS A 151 -1.75 -17.73 11.88
C LYS A 151 -2.76 -18.41 12.81
N TYR A 152 -3.34 -19.52 12.35
CA TYR A 152 -4.24 -20.34 13.15
C TYR A 152 -3.50 -21.04 14.30
N SER A 153 -4.08 -20.99 15.49
CA SER A 153 -3.61 -21.67 16.70
C SER A 153 -4.78 -22.32 17.43
N GLU A 154 -4.56 -23.52 17.99
CA GLU A 154 -5.58 -24.22 18.81
C GLU A 154 -5.78 -23.54 20.17
N HIS A 155 -4.78 -22.83 20.68
CA HIS A 155 -4.80 -22.21 22.00
C HIS A 155 -5.35 -20.78 21.99
N PHE A 156 -5.18 -20.06 20.88
CA PHE A 156 -5.60 -18.67 20.74
C PHE A 156 -6.48 -18.55 19.50
N GLN A 157 -7.79 -18.56 19.71
CA GLN A 157 -8.76 -18.39 18.65
C GLN A 157 -8.99 -16.90 18.40
N TYR A 158 -9.04 -16.53 17.12
CA TYR A 158 -9.47 -15.22 16.70
C TYR A 158 -10.92 -14.95 17.15
N VAL A 159 -11.17 -13.75 17.66
CA VAL A 159 -12.51 -13.29 18.03
C VAL A 159 -13.08 -12.48 16.87
N ASP A 160 -14.30 -12.81 16.45
CA ASP A 160 -14.97 -12.09 15.35
C ASP A 160 -15.08 -10.59 15.64
N ASN A 161 -14.78 -9.79 14.61
CA ASN A 161 -14.75 -8.33 14.67
C ASN A 161 -13.79 -7.76 15.75
N ALA A 162 -12.63 -8.39 15.92
CA ALA A 162 -11.62 -7.91 16.85
C ALA A 162 -11.19 -6.47 16.49
N LEU A 163 -11.25 -5.57 17.47
CA LEU A 163 -10.81 -4.19 17.29
C LEU A 163 -9.30 -4.09 17.51
N LEU A 164 -8.57 -3.83 16.44
CA LEU A 164 -7.13 -3.60 16.45
C LEU A 164 -6.84 -2.11 16.62
N GLN A 165 -6.08 -1.76 17.65
CA GLN A 165 -5.53 -0.42 17.78
C GLN A 165 -4.14 -0.38 17.13
N LEU A 166 -3.96 0.55 16.19
CA LEU A 166 -2.72 0.79 15.47
C LEU A 166 -2.16 2.15 15.90
N GLU A 167 -0.96 2.17 16.46
CA GLU A 167 -0.21 3.41 16.66
C GLU A 167 0.70 3.60 15.45
N VAL A 168 0.32 4.53 14.57
CA VAL A 168 0.96 4.76 13.28
C VAL A 168 1.75 6.06 13.33
N ARG A 169 3.03 5.96 12.96
CA ARG A 169 3.91 7.11 12.84
C ARG A 169 4.55 7.11 11.46
N MET A 170 4.34 8.18 10.71
CA MET A 170 4.93 8.38 9.40
C MET A 170 5.93 9.52 9.46
N GLY A 171 7.13 9.25 8.98
CA GLY A 171 8.18 10.23 8.78
C GLY A 171 8.51 10.40 7.31
N TYR A 172 9.07 11.55 6.97
CA TYR A 172 9.59 11.83 5.64
C TYR A 172 11.06 12.22 5.72
N ARG A 173 11.74 12.12 4.58
CA ARG A 173 13.11 12.58 4.41
C ARG A 173 13.27 13.19 3.02
N THR A 174 14.04 14.25 2.94
CA THR A 174 14.41 14.92 1.68
C THR A 174 15.73 14.35 1.13
N LYS A 175 16.19 14.87 -0.01
CA LYS A 175 17.47 14.46 -0.60
C LYS A 175 18.68 15.04 0.12
N SER A 176 18.51 16.16 0.83
CA SER A 176 19.59 16.83 1.56
C SER A 176 19.84 16.23 2.94
N ASP A 177 18.88 15.49 3.47
CA ASP A 177 18.96 14.95 4.84
C ASP A 177 19.81 13.68 4.88
N ASP A 178 20.59 13.54 5.95
CA ASP A 178 21.43 12.38 6.16
C ASP A 178 20.62 11.10 6.41
N PHE A 179 21.28 9.95 6.23
CA PHE A 179 20.67 8.66 6.52
C PHE A 179 20.30 8.53 8.01
N GLY A 180 19.00 8.56 8.31
CA GLY A 180 18.45 8.46 9.66
C GLY A 180 17.82 9.74 10.20
N ASP A 181 17.98 10.86 9.51
CA ASP A 181 17.38 12.14 9.89
C ASP A 181 15.95 12.22 9.35
N TRP A 182 15.05 11.52 10.05
CA TRP A 182 13.64 11.46 9.70
C TRP A 182 12.85 12.58 10.38
N HIS A 183 12.12 13.33 9.58
CA HIS A 183 11.19 14.36 10.05
C HIS A 183 9.81 13.74 10.23
N GLU A 184 9.15 14.04 11.35
CA GLU A 184 7.78 13.56 11.58
C GLU A 184 6.80 14.25 10.63
N LEU A 185 6.03 13.44 9.90
CA LEU A 185 4.91 13.92 9.10
C LEU A 185 3.61 13.89 9.91
N ILE A 186 3.35 12.73 10.52
CA ILE A 186 2.15 12.50 11.33
C ILE A 186 2.40 11.36 12.33
N SER A 187 1.83 11.49 13.51
CA SER A 187 1.76 10.45 14.53
C SER A 187 0.33 10.36 15.04
N THR A 188 -0.34 9.22 14.87
CA THR A 188 -1.74 9.06 15.24
C THR A 188 -2.08 7.62 15.62
N ASN A 189 -3.13 7.47 16.43
CA ASN A 189 -3.66 6.18 16.84
C ASN A 189 -4.97 5.95 16.10
N VAL A 190 -5.07 4.81 15.41
CA VAL A 190 -6.22 4.44 14.59
C VAL A 190 -6.72 3.08 15.05
N SER A 191 -8.02 2.97 15.32
CA SER A 191 -8.66 1.69 15.61
C SER A 191 -9.33 1.15 14.35
N ARG A 192 -9.09 -0.13 14.02
CA ARG A 192 -9.70 -0.83 12.88
C ARG A 192 -10.27 -2.16 13.31
N THR A 193 -11.43 -2.50 12.79
CA THR A 193 -12.00 -3.84 12.95
C THR A 193 -11.26 -4.78 12.01
N LEU A 194 -10.67 -5.82 12.57
CA LEU A 194 -10.14 -6.93 11.80
C LEU A 194 -11.34 -7.83 11.44
N GLU A 195 -11.42 -8.22 10.18
CA GLU A 195 -12.42 -9.17 9.68
C GLU A 195 -11.67 -10.30 9.00
N CYS A 196 -11.64 -11.46 9.65
CA CYS A 196 -10.94 -12.64 9.18
C CYS A 196 -11.89 -13.82 9.11
N THR A 197 -11.73 -14.64 8.07
CA THR A 197 -12.48 -15.88 7.90
C THR A 197 -11.52 -17.05 7.73
N ILE A 198 -11.95 -18.23 8.17
CA ILE A 198 -11.21 -19.48 7.94
C ILE A 198 -12.23 -20.57 7.58
N SER A 199 -12.04 -21.24 6.46
CA SER A 199 -12.88 -22.39 6.10
C SER A 199 -12.58 -23.56 7.02
N GLU A 200 -13.60 -24.37 7.35
CA GLU A 200 -13.46 -25.53 8.26
C GLU A 200 -12.36 -26.49 7.78
N ASP A 201 -12.27 -26.71 6.47
CA ASP A 201 -11.27 -27.56 5.80
C ASP A 201 -9.84 -27.03 5.94
N LYS A 202 -9.68 -25.73 6.23
CA LYS A 202 -8.38 -25.07 6.45
C LYS A 202 -8.04 -24.90 7.93
N LYS A 203 -8.83 -25.42 8.89
CA LYS A 203 -8.49 -25.43 10.32
C LYS A 203 -7.44 -26.49 10.69
N LEU A 204 -6.36 -26.54 9.91
CA LEU A 204 -5.20 -27.40 10.16
C LEU A 204 -4.07 -26.56 10.74
N LYS A 205 -3.25 -27.17 11.60
CA LYS A 205 -2.04 -26.52 12.15
C LYS A 205 -1.20 -25.94 11.01
N LYS A 206 -0.80 -24.67 11.13
CA LYS A 206 0.02 -23.88 10.19
C LYS A 206 -0.74 -23.09 9.10
N ASN A 207 -2.06 -23.21 8.99
CA ASN A 207 -2.83 -22.38 8.05
C ASN A 207 -3.04 -20.95 8.58
N THR A 208 -3.22 -20.00 7.67
CA THR A 208 -3.50 -18.59 7.98
C THR A 208 -4.98 -18.29 7.77
N TYR A 209 -5.50 -17.36 8.58
CA TYR A 209 -6.81 -16.76 8.32
C TYR A 209 -6.75 -15.92 7.04
N GLU A 210 -7.87 -15.86 6.33
CA GLU A 210 -8.08 -14.97 5.19
C GLU A 210 -8.75 -13.69 5.69
N CYS A 211 -7.97 -12.62 5.79
CA CYS A 211 -8.39 -11.36 6.38
C CYS A 211 -8.61 -10.30 5.29
N ASN A 212 -9.62 -9.46 5.50
CA ASN A 212 -9.90 -8.34 4.60
C ASN A 212 -8.77 -7.30 4.67
N VAL A 213 -8.45 -6.69 3.53
CA VAL A 213 -7.52 -5.56 3.45
C VAL A 213 -8.17 -4.32 4.06
N MET A 214 -7.37 -3.48 4.73
CA MET A 214 -7.85 -2.26 5.37
C MET A 214 -7.05 -1.03 4.90
N ASP A 215 -7.73 0.08 4.66
CA ASP A 215 -7.09 1.32 4.19
C ASP A 215 -6.24 1.94 5.29
N LEU A 216 -4.91 1.97 5.17
CA LEU A 216 -4.04 2.51 6.22
C LEU A 216 -3.94 4.03 6.15
N PHE A 217 -3.65 4.57 4.96
CA PHE A 217 -3.57 6.02 4.74
C PHE A 217 -3.83 6.34 3.26
N GLU A 218 -4.31 7.56 3.02
CA GLU A 218 -4.40 8.16 1.70
C GLU A 218 -3.78 9.55 1.77
N MET A 219 -2.81 9.82 0.90
CA MET A 219 -2.22 11.14 0.74
C MET A 219 -2.59 11.68 -0.63
N GLY A 220 -3.21 12.86 -0.68
CA GLY A 220 -3.61 13.53 -1.92
C GLY A 220 -2.48 14.28 -2.65
N SER A 221 -1.23 14.09 -2.22
CA SER A 221 -0.03 14.55 -2.92
C SER A 221 1.20 13.87 -2.34
N ASN A 222 2.26 13.74 -3.15
CA ASN A 222 3.49 13.07 -2.76
C ASN A 222 4.67 14.05 -2.68
N ASN A 223 4.76 14.82 -1.60
CA ASN A 223 5.71 15.94 -1.54
C ASN A 223 7.17 15.52 -1.32
N TYR A 224 7.42 14.31 -0.82
CA TYR A 224 8.75 13.89 -0.39
C TYR A 224 9.23 12.63 -1.15
N PRO A 225 10.53 12.50 -1.41
CA PRO A 225 11.04 11.34 -2.14
C PRO A 225 11.07 10.06 -1.27
N PHE A 226 11.13 10.20 0.05
CA PHE A 226 11.30 9.08 0.98
C PHE A 226 10.31 9.17 2.14
N TYR A 227 9.73 8.03 2.48
CA TYR A 227 8.85 7.88 3.63
C TYR A 227 9.29 6.71 4.50
N LEU A 228 9.08 6.86 5.80
CA LEU A 228 9.26 5.82 6.79
C LEU A 228 7.97 5.65 7.56
N LEU A 229 7.50 4.42 7.67
CA LEU A 229 6.30 4.08 8.38
C LEU A 229 6.63 3.13 9.52
N ASN A 230 6.35 3.57 10.74
CA ASN A 230 6.48 2.79 11.95
C ASN A 230 5.09 2.53 12.51
N ILE A 231 4.73 1.27 12.65
CA ILE A 231 3.43 0.85 13.18
C ILE A 231 3.68 0.00 14.42
N ARG A 232 2.99 0.33 15.51
CA ARG A 232 2.87 -0.53 16.68
C ARG A 232 1.44 -1.00 16.84
N ILE A 233 1.29 -2.21 17.37
CA ILE A 233 0.01 -2.83 17.65
C ILE A 233 -0.03 -3.14 19.14
N PRO A 234 -0.36 -2.15 20.00
CA PRO A 234 -0.49 -2.40 21.43
C PRO A 234 -1.65 -3.37 21.68
N ILE A 235 -1.43 -4.36 22.55
CA ILE A 235 -2.47 -5.29 22.99
C ILE A 235 -2.87 -4.96 24.42
N ASN A 236 -4.18 -4.82 24.67
CA ASN A 236 -4.72 -4.68 26.02
C ASN A 236 -5.16 -6.06 26.56
N GLN A 237 -4.75 -6.40 27.78
CA GLN A 237 -5.13 -7.63 28.50
C GLN A 237 -6.63 -7.87 28.55
N GLN A 238 -7.45 -6.81 28.60
CA GLN A 238 -8.91 -6.95 28.66
C GLN A 238 -9.51 -7.53 27.38
N ALA A 239 -8.83 -7.37 26.24
CA ALA A 239 -9.29 -7.86 24.95
C ALA A 239 -8.97 -9.36 24.72
N CYS A 240 -8.09 -9.96 25.53
CA CYS A 240 -7.67 -11.36 25.42
C CYS A 240 -8.22 -12.25 26.54
N ARG A 241 -9.33 -11.86 27.17
CA ARG A 241 -10.04 -12.66 28.19
C ARG A 241 -11.17 -13.49 27.58
#